data_AF-A0A7S1DAS1-F1
#
_entry.id   AF-A0A7S1DAS1-F1
#
_cell.length_a   1.000
_cell.length_b   1.000
_cell.length_c   1.000
_cell.angle_alpha   90.00
_cell.angle_beta   90.00
_cell.angle_gamma   90.00
#
_symmetry.space_group_name_H-M   'P 1'
#
loop_
_entity.id
_entity.type
_entity.pdbx_description
1 polymer ?
#
loop_
_entity_poly.entity_id
_entity_poly.type
_entity_poly.pdbx_seq_one_letter_code
_entity_poly.pdbx_strand_id
1 'polypeptide(L)'
;MTEPRNESNDKGGEEEDDRGGSDEEPDQPQAPLAPQHLKTNEHKPQAMVGTTTETHFLQLTLDITEKPLFRDEDGGLVIPQEPLVNVLKKFDGVSFSDALAQNGEAQMKRYQLLKLPPYLILHLARFKSNRYSREKNPTIVAFPVKNFDLSDYVHIPGGREKPPTEAEVRAMNVKDLKALLARHGQDALAKNVVEKSELVEATVDFVVKSLPDLLAEKYNLVANITHDSPSDVGREGKHDPLQEGSYKCHVQHKATGQWYLMQDLHVEETMPQLIGLSESYLLIFERQI
;
A
#
# COMPACT_ATOMS: atom_id res chain seq x y z
N MET A 1 5.69 -38.36 -82.73
CA MET A 1 5.71 -39.81 -82.45
C MET A 1 6.17 -40.00 -81.01
N THR A 2 5.46 -40.66 -80.10
CA THR A 2 4.03 -41.04 -80.01
C THR A 2 3.79 -41.34 -78.53
N GLU A 3 2.62 -41.04 -77.96
CA GLU A 3 2.25 -41.65 -76.66
C GLU A 3 2.01 -43.17 -76.84
N PRO A 4 1.82 -43.94 -75.76
CA PRO A 4 0.44 -44.04 -75.26
C PRO A 4 0.27 -44.06 -73.72
N ARG A 5 -0.86 -43.50 -73.28
CA ARG A 5 -1.59 -43.94 -72.08
C ARG A 5 -2.23 -45.31 -72.32
N ASN A 6 -2.47 -46.10 -71.27
CA ASN A 6 -3.74 -46.83 -71.02
C ASN A 6 -3.68 -47.54 -69.64
N GLU A 7 -4.69 -47.41 -68.76
CA GLU A 7 -5.98 -48.17 -68.70
C GLU A 7 -5.80 -49.66 -68.31
N SER A 8 -6.72 -50.34 -67.60
CA SER A 8 -7.83 -49.97 -66.70
C SER A 8 -8.43 -51.28 -66.09
N ASN A 9 -9.46 -51.14 -65.25
CA ASN A 9 -10.34 -52.14 -64.61
C ASN A 9 -10.01 -52.50 -63.14
N ASP A 10 -10.89 -52.31 -62.15
CA ASP A 10 -12.37 -52.30 -62.02
C ASP A 10 -13.01 -53.65 -61.61
N LYS A 11 -14.08 -53.50 -60.79
CA LYS A 11 -15.00 -54.42 -60.08
C LYS A 11 -14.93 -54.21 -58.56
N GLY A 12 -16.01 -53.93 -57.83
CA GLY A 12 -17.41 -53.71 -58.23
C GLY A 12 -18.38 -54.07 -57.08
N GLY A 13 -19.50 -53.35 -56.96
CA GLY A 13 -20.51 -53.46 -55.88
C GLY A 13 -20.73 -52.11 -55.19
N GLU A 14 -21.77 -51.31 -55.48
CA GLU A 14 -23.23 -51.54 -55.24
C GLU A 14 -23.55 -51.65 -53.74
N GLU A 15 -24.59 -51.05 -53.13
CA GLU A 15 -25.58 -49.99 -53.46
C GLU A 15 -26.18 -49.53 -52.08
N GLU A 16 -26.91 -48.42 -51.86
CA GLU A 16 -27.60 -47.44 -52.72
C GLU A 16 -27.51 -46.02 -52.02
N ASP A 17 -28.37 -45.05 -52.37
CA ASP A 17 -28.54 -43.73 -51.72
C ASP A 17 -30.04 -43.40 -51.68
N ASP A 18 -30.63 -43.03 -50.53
CA ASP A 18 -32.02 -42.52 -50.52
C ASP A 18 -32.29 -41.47 -49.44
N ARG A 19 -33.23 -40.57 -49.76
CA ARG A 19 -33.33 -39.22 -49.21
C ARG A 19 -34.54 -39.04 -48.29
N GLY A 20 -34.42 -38.08 -47.36
CA GLY A 20 -35.53 -37.18 -47.01
C GLY A 20 -35.77 -36.96 -45.53
N GLY A 21 -36.50 -35.88 -45.24
CA GLY A 21 -37.09 -35.62 -43.92
C GLY A 21 -36.46 -34.46 -43.16
N SER A 22 -36.89 -33.23 -43.46
CA SER A 22 -36.90 -32.16 -42.47
C SER A 22 -38.09 -32.39 -41.53
N ASP A 23 -37.90 -32.35 -40.22
CA ASP A 23 -38.99 -32.11 -39.26
C ASP A 23 -38.42 -31.47 -37.97
N GLU A 24 -39.16 -30.53 -37.41
CA GLU A 24 -38.80 -29.81 -36.17
C GLU A 24 -39.22 -30.65 -34.95
N GLU A 25 -38.31 -30.90 -34.00
CA GLU A 25 -38.70 -31.52 -32.72
C GLU A 25 -39.40 -30.51 -31.79
N PRO A 26 -40.53 -30.87 -31.17
CA PRO A 26 -41.32 -29.96 -30.33
C PRO A 26 -40.73 -29.82 -28.92
N ASP A 27 -40.69 -28.58 -28.43
CA ASP A 27 -40.33 -28.22 -27.06
C ASP A 27 -41.30 -28.85 -26.04
N GLN A 28 -40.82 -29.75 -25.18
CA GLN A 28 -41.62 -30.40 -24.14
C GLN A 28 -41.25 -29.89 -22.74
N PRO A 29 -42.26 -29.55 -21.90
CA PRO A 29 -42.03 -28.83 -20.65
C PRO A 29 -41.31 -29.69 -19.60
N GLN A 30 -40.26 -29.13 -19.00
CA GLN A 30 -39.54 -29.75 -17.89
C GLN A 30 -40.44 -29.94 -16.66
N ALA A 31 -40.55 -31.17 -16.18
CA ALA A 31 -41.16 -31.46 -14.88
C ALA A 31 -40.27 -30.96 -13.73
N PRO A 32 -40.84 -30.39 -12.64
CA PRO A 32 -40.05 -29.86 -11.54
C PRO A 32 -39.37 -30.99 -10.75
N LEU A 33 -38.03 -31.05 -10.83
CA LEU A 33 -37.22 -31.92 -9.97
C LEU A 33 -37.35 -31.48 -8.52
N ALA A 34 -37.73 -32.41 -7.64
CA ALA A 34 -37.86 -32.15 -6.20
C ALA A 34 -36.51 -31.70 -5.61
N PRO A 35 -36.50 -30.72 -4.67
CA PRO A 35 -35.26 -30.19 -4.13
C PRO A 35 -34.51 -31.27 -3.33
N GLN A 36 -33.35 -31.68 -3.85
CA GLN A 36 -32.43 -32.53 -3.10
C GLN A 36 -31.87 -31.71 -1.93
N HIS A 37 -32.06 -32.19 -0.71
CA HIS A 37 -31.47 -31.59 0.48
C HIS A 37 -29.94 -31.66 0.40
N LEU A 38 -29.29 -30.56 -0.01
CA LEU A 38 -27.89 -30.33 0.28
C LEU A 38 -27.72 -30.40 1.80
N LYS A 39 -27.00 -31.42 2.28
CA LYS A 39 -26.50 -31.43 3.65
C LYS A 39 -25.48 -30.31 3.76
N THR A 40 -25.86 -29.21 4.39
CA THR A 40 -24.93 -28.16 4.79
C THR A 40 -23.93 -28.77 5.77
N ASN A 41 -22.70 -29.00 5.29
CA ASN A 41 -21.57 -29.27 6.17
C ASN A 41 -21.29 -28.00 6.98
N GLU A 42 -21.91 -27.92 8.15
CA GLU A 42 -21.65 -26.89 9.16
C GLU A 42 -20.18 -26.97 9.58
N HIS A 43 -19.32 -26.24 8.87
CA HIS A 43 -17.97 -25.98 9.30
C HIS A 43 -18.06 -25.13 10.56
N LYS A 44 -17.99 -25.80 11.73
CA LYS A 44 -17.71 -25.11 13.00
C LYS A 44 -16.50 -24.21 12.77
N PRO A 45 -16.57 -22.91 13.14
CA PRO A 45 -15.39 -22.06 13.10
C PRO A 45 -14.36 -22.65 14.05
N GLN A 46 -13.32 -23.28 13.49
CA GLN A 46 -12.15 -23.66 14.26
C GLN A 46 -11.53 -22.38 14.80
N ALA A 47 -11.35 -22.29 16.12
CA ALA A 47 -10.70 -21.14 16.72
C ALA A 47 -9.27 -21.05 16.14
N MET A 48 -8.98 -19.97 15.41
CA MET A 48 -7.64 -19.72 14.89
C MET A 48 -6.68 -19.60 16.08
N VAL A 49 -5.82 -20.61 16.25
CA VAL A 49 -4.74 -20.60 17.23
C VAL A 49 -3.65 -19.65 16.72
N GLY A 50 -3.85 -18.35 16.97
CA GLY A 50 -2.88 -17.32 16.64
C GLY A 50 -1.69 -17.37 17.59
N THR A 51 -0.49 -17.29 17.02
CA THR A 51 0.74 -16.97 17.78
C THR A 51 1.07 -15.49 17.59
N THR A 52 1.61 -14.87 18.65
CA THR A 52 2.08 -13.48 18.62
C THR A 52 3.59 -13.49 18.81
N THR A 53 4.30 -12.74 17.98
CA THR A 53 5.77 -12.61 18.04
C THR A 53 6.13 -11.15 17.86
N GLU A 54 6.92 -10.60 18.79
CA GLU A 54 7.51 -9.28 18.65
C GLU A 54 8.82 -9.38 17.87
N THR A 55 9.10 -8.42 16.99
CA THR A 55 10.31 -8.43 16.14
C THR A 55 10.75 -7.02 15.82
N HIS A 56 12.06 -6.77 15.91
CA HIS A 56 12.64 -5.49 15.52
C HIS A 56 12.76 -5.38 13.99
N PHE A 57 12.61 -4.17 13.46
CA PHE A 57 12.75 -3.88 12.04
C PHE A 57 13.73 -2.72 11.81
N LEU A 58 14.41 -2.74 10.66
CA LEU A 58 15.19 -1.60 10.15
C LEU A 58 14.38 -0.78 9.12
N GLN A 59 13.52 -1.46 8.35
CA GLN A 59 12.65 -0.88 7.33
C GLN A 59 11.30 -1.60 7.32
N LEU A 60 10.25 -0.92 6.85
CA LEU A 60 8.93 -1.51 6.60
C LEU A 60 8.76 -1.73 5.09
N THR A 61 8.65 -2.99 4.66
CA THR A 61 8.37 -3.34 3.26
C THR A 61 6.87 -3.28 3.00
N LEU A 62 6.47 -2.32 2.16
CA LEU A 62 5.11 -2.07 1.71
C LEU A 62 4.90 -2.71 0.34
N ASP A 63 3.86 -3.54 0.22
CA ASP A 63 3.52 -4.21 -1.04
C ASP A 63 2.65 -3.26 -1.88
N ILE A 64 3.13 -2.93 -3.08
CA ILE A 64 2.40 -2.05 -4.01
C ILE A 64 1.43 -2.91 -4.82
N THR A 65 0.16 -2.51 -4.85
CA THR A 65 -0.86 -3.13 -5.71
C THR A 65 -0.51 -2.90 -7.19
N GLU A 66 -0.66 -3.93 -8.01
CA GLU A 66 -0.56 -3.80 -9.47
C GLU A 66 -1.86 -3.20 -9.98
N LYS A 67 -1.80 -1.94 -10.43
CA LYS A 67 -2.91 -1.28 -11.08
C LYS A 67 -2.75 -1.38 -12.60
N PRO A 68 -3.82 -1.68 -13.35
CA PRO A 68 -3.76 -1.73 -14.82
C PRO A 68 -3.22 -0.41 -15.38
N LEU A 69 -2.31 -0.53 -16.36
CA LEU A 69 -1.84 0.60 -17.14
C LEU A 69 -2.86 0.90 -18.23
N PHE A 70 -3.51 2.06 -18.16
CA PHE A 70 -4.43 2.50 -19.19
C PHE A 70 -3.66 3.19 -20.33
N ARG A 71 -4.27 3.26 -21.51
CA ARG A 71 -3.78 4.10 -22.61
C ARG A 71 -4.76 5.24 -22.83
N ASP A 72 -4.25 6.45 -22.92
CA ASP A 72 -5.03 7.64 -23.31
C ASP A 72 -5.46 7.56 -24.78
N GLU A 73 -6.34 8.49 -25.20
CA GLU A 73 -6.82 8.59 -26.58
C GLU A 73 -5.67 8.78 -27.59
N ASP A 74 -4.58 9.44 -27.19
CA ASP A 74 -3.33 9.61 -27.96
C ASP A 74 -2.38 8.39 -27.89
N GLY A 75 -2.77 7.31 -27.20
CA GLY A 75 -1.95 6.11 -27.00
C GLY A 75 -0.86 6.22 -25.92
N GLY A 76 -0.77 7.36 -25.23
CA GLY A 76 0.09 7.57 -24.07
C GLY A 76 -0.26 6.64 -22.90
N LEU A 77 0.73 6.26 -22.09
CA LEU A 77 0.55 5.30 -20.99
C LEU A 77 0.21 6.04 -19.69
N VAL A 78 -1.01 5.87 -19.19
CA VAL A 78 -1.44 6.46 -17.91
C VAL A 78 -0.85 5.66 -16.77
N ILE A 79 0.08 6.27 -16.03
CA ILE A 79 0.66 5.65 -14.83
C ILE A 79 -0.32 5.83 -13.66
N PRO A 80 -0.79 4.73 -13.04
CA PRO A 80 -1.73 4.82 -11.93
C PRO A 80 -1.05 5.37 -10.67
N GLN A 81 -1.81 6.13 -9.87
CA GLN A 81 -1.37 6.64 -8.58
C GLN A 81 -2.02 5.86 -7.43
N GLU A 82 -1.29 5.65 -6.33
CA GLU A 82 -1.78 5.00 -5.11
C GLU A 82 -1.34 5.76 -3.85
N PRO A 83 -2.24 6.18 -2.96
CA PRO A 83 -1.85 6.85 -1.71
C PRO A 83 -1.04 5.95 -0.77
N LEU A 84 0.04 6.48 -0.17
CA LEU A 84 0.89 5.77 0.78
C LEU A 84 0.09 5.15 1.95
N VAL A 85 -0.96 5.84 2.40
CA VAL A 85 -1.86 5.36 3.46
C VAL A 85 -2.57 4.04 3.12
N ASN A 86 -2.77 3.71 1.85
CA ASN A 86 -3.38 2.44 1.46
C ASN A 86 -2.39 1.27 1.56
N VAL A 87 -1.18 1.42 1.03
CA VAL A 87 -0.13 0.38 1.13
C VAL A 87 0.38 0.21 2.56
N LEU A 88 0.25 1.24 3.41
CA LEU A 88 0.58 1.17 4.83
C LEU A 88 -0.47 0.40 5.67
N LYS A 89 -1.70 0.17 5.16
CA LYS A 89 -2.74 -0.62 5.87
C LYS A 89 -2.26 -2.00 6.33
N LYS A 90 -1.26 -2.58 5.66
CA LYS A 90 -0.54 -3.78 6.12
C LYS A 90 -0.11 -3.76 7.59
N PHE A 91 0.12 -2.57 8.17
CA PHE A 91 0.64 -2.34 9.53
C PHE A 91 -0.36 -1.65 10.47
N ASP A 92 -1.65 -1.58 10.11
CA ASP A 92 -2.70 -0.90 10.89
C ASP A 92 -3.19 -1.69 12.14
N GLY A 93 -2.72 -2.92 12.37
CA GLY A 93 -3.19 -3.79 13.44
C GLY A 93 -4.60 -4.37 13.26
N VAL A 94 -5.24 -4.17 12.10
CA VAL A 94 -6.59 -4.60 11.74
C VAL A 94 -6.57 -5.51 10.52
N SER A 95 -5.91 -5.08 9.45
CA SER A 95 -5.81 -5.75 8.16
C SER A 95 -4.96 -7.02 8.24
N PHE A 96 -5.49 -8.11 7.71
CA PHE A 96 -4.71 -9.33 7.49
C PHE A 96 -3.97 -9.23 6.16
N SER A 97 -2.74 -9.74 6.15
CA SER A 97 -1.89 -9.90 4.98
C SER A 97 -1.61 -11.39 4.78
N ASP A 98 -1.74 -11.86 3.55
CA ASP A 98 -1.35 -13.22 3.20
C ASP A 98 0.17 -13.37 3.27
N ALA A 99 0.61 -14.45 3.89
CA ALA A 99 2.01 -14.83 4.02
C ALA A 99 2.14 -16.33 3.82
N LEU A 100 3.28 -16.76 3.27
CA LEU A 100 3.64 -18.18 3.23
C LEU A 100 4.55 -18.49 4.42
N ALA A 101 4.26 -19.58 5.12
CA ALA A 101 5.17 -20.15 6.09
C ALA A 101 6.34 -20.89 5.42
N GLN A 102 7.38 -21.21 6.18
CA GLN A 102 8.57 -21.91 5.66
C GLN A 102 8.26 -23.32 5.13
N ASN A 103 7.15 -23.92 5.54
CA ASN A 103 6.63 -25.19 5.03
C ASN A 103 5.75 -25.04 3.77
N GLY A 104 5.54 -23.82 3.26
CA GLY A 104 4.71 -23.54 2.09
C GLY A 104 3.21 -23.39 2.39
N GLU A 105 2.77 -23.50 3.64
CA GLU A 105 1.37 -23.30 4.02
C GLU A 105 0.99 -21.81 4.00
N ALA A 106 -0.23 -21.51 3.55
CA ALA A 106 -0.79 -20.18 3.62
C ALA A 106 -1.13 -19.81 5.07
N GLN A 107 -0.68 -18.63 5.50
CA GLN A 107 -0.92 -18.05 6.82
C GLN A 107 -1.39 -16.61 6.67
N MET A 108 -2.39 -16.23 7.45
CA MET A 108 -2.81 -14.83 7.56
C MET A 108 -2.04 -14.18 8.72
N LYS A 109 -1.27 -13.12 8.44
CA LYS A 109 -0.53 -12.34 9.43
C LYS A 109 -1.12 -10.94 9.56
N ARG A 110 -1.12 -10.41 10.78
CA ARG A 110 -1.58 -9.05 11.07
C ARG A 110 -0.43 -8.31 11.75
N TYR A 111 0.04 -7.22 11.14
CA TYR A 111 1.16 -6.45 11.65
C TYR A 111 0.68 -5.20 12.39
N GLN A 112 1.41 -4.81 13.43
CA GLN A 112 1.09 -3.65 14.26
C GLN A 112 2.41 -3.04 14.75
N LEU A 113 2.53 -1.71 14.71
CA LEU A 113 3.77 -1.04 15.10
C LEU A 113 3.73 -0.74 16.61
N LEU A 114 4.66 -1.31 17.38
CA LEU A 114 4.74 -1.07 18.84
C LEU A 114 5.54 0.18 19.21
N LYS A 115 6.56 0.50 18.40
CA LYS A 115 7.48 1.62 18.60
C LYS A 115 8.03 2.07 17.25
N LEU A 116 8.07 3.39 17.03
CA LEU A 116 8.69 3.96 15.84
C LEU A 116 10.14 4.42 16.09
N PRO A 117 11.02 4.32 15.09
CA PRO A 117 12.40 4.82 15.16
C PRO A 117 12.49 6.33 14.87
N PRO A 118 13.54 7.05 15.31
CA PRO A 118 13.78 8.45 14.95
C PRO A 118 13.91 8.67 13.43
N TYR A 119 14.43 7.68 12.71
CA TYR A 119 14.42 7.62 11.25
C TYR A 119 13.69 6.37 10.80
N LEU A 120 12.62 6.52 10.02
CA LEU A 120 11.81 5.45 9.49
C LEU A 120 12.11 5.25 8.00
N ILE A 121 12.44 4.02 7.62
CA ILE A 121 12.67 3.62 6.22
C ILE A 121 11.44 2.84 5.75
N LEU A 122 10.79 3.32 4.69
CA LEU A 122 9.72 2.61 4.00
C LEU A 122 10.25 2.11 2.65
N HIS A 123 10.14 0.81 2.42
CA HIS A 123 10.55 0.16 1.18
C HIS A 123 9.32 -0.16 0.34
N LEU A 124 9.23 0.45 -0.83
CA LEU A 124 8.16 0.26 -1.80
C LEU A 124 8.55 -0.90 -2.71
N ALA A 125 7.95 -2.08 -2.48
CA ALA A 125 8.32 -3.33 -3.15
C ALA A 125 7.86 -3.34 -4.63
N ARG A 126 8.65 -2.69 -5.50
CA ARG A 126 8.36 -2.56 -6.94
C ARG A 126 8.68 -3.80 -7.75
N PHE A 127 9.70 -4.56 -7.37
CA PHE A 127 10.21 -5.66 -8.19
C PHE A 127 9.61 -6.99 -7.78
N LYS A 128 8.91 -7.65 -8.70
CA LYS A 128 8.44 -9.03 -8.53
C LYS A 128 9.15 -9.91 -9.55
N SER A 129 9.72 -11.02 -9.07
CA SER A 129 10.39 -12.00 -9.95
C SER A 129 9.41 -13.14 -10.18
N ASN A 130 9.01 -13.35 -11.44
CA ASN A 130 8.23 -14.53 -11.84
C ASN A 130 9.21 -15.69 -12.21
N ARG A 131 8.73 -16.78 -12.80
CA ARG A 131 9.59 -17.95 -13.14
C ARG A 131 10.55 -17.74 -14.33
N TYR A 132 10.37 -16.67 -15.10
CA TYR A 132 11.03 -16.44 -16.39
C TYR A 132 11.64 -15.04 -16.52
N SER A 133 11.04 -14.02 -15.88
CA SER A 133 11.47 -12.62 -15.92
C SER A 133 11.22 -11.91 -14.59
N ARG A 134 11.81 -10.73 -14.44
CA ARG A 134 11.47 -9.78 -13.37
C ARG A 134 10.64 -8.65 -13.96
N GLU A 135 9.58 -8.29 -13.27
CA GLU A 135 8.69 -7.20 -13.61
C GLU A 135 8.78 -6.11 -12.53
N LYS A 136 8.66 -4.86 -12.95
CA LYS A 136 8.68 -3.68 -12.09
C LYS A 136 7.28 -3.06 -12.09
N ASN A 137 6.70 -2.85 -10.92
CA ASN A 137 5.45 -2.12 -10.73
C ASN A 137 5.71 -0.60 -10.87
N PRO A 138 5.14 0.06 -11.88
CA PRO A 138 5.37 1.49 -12.13
C PRO A 138 4.44 2.42 -11.34
N THR A 139 3.52 1.89 -10.55
CA THR A 139 2.51 2.68 -9.81
C THR A 139 3.18 3.78 -8.98
N ILE A 140 2.82 5.04 -9.23
CA ILE A 140 3.33 6.17 -8.45
C ILE A 140 2.66 6.13 -7.08
N VAL A 141 3.46 6.14 -6.01
CA VAL A 141 2.92 6.16 -4.65
C VAL A 141 2.88 7.61 -4.19
N ALA A 142 1.69 8.13 -3.92
CA ALA A 142 1.51 9.50 -3.46
C ALA A 142 1.70 9.59 -1.94
N PHE A 143 2.73 10.32 -1.49
CA PHE A 143 3.08 10.47 -0.07
C PHE A 143 3.23 11.93 0.35
N PRO A 144 2.92 12.29 1.61
CA PRO A 144 3.22 13.60 2.16
C PRO A 144 4.73 13.78 2.40
N VAL A 145 5.28 14.91 1.94
CA VAL A 145 6.68 15.29 2.18
C VAL A 145 6.90 15.83 3.60
N LYS A 146 5.86 16.38 4.24
CA LYS A 146 5.89 16.92 5.60
C LYS A 146 4.69 16.50 6.42
N ASN A 147 4.85 16.50 7.75
CA ASN A 147 3.80 16.22 8.73
C ASN A 147 3.07 14.89 8.45
N PHE A 148 3.80 13.85 8.02
CA PHE A 148 3.26 12.52 7.84
C PHE A 148 2.94 11.91 9.20
N ASP A 149 1.66 11.84 9.54
CA ASP A 149 1.22 11.33 10.84
C ASP A 149 1.07 9.80 10.82
N LEU A 150 1.84 9.12 11.67
CA LEU A 150 1.76 7.68 11.87
C LEU A 150 0.99 7.29 13.14
N SER A 151 0.36 8.27 13.79
CA SER A 151 -0.31 8.13 15.09
C SER A 151 -1.27 6.94 15.20
N ASP A 152 -2.07 6.66 14.17
CA ASP A 152 -3.07 5.60 14.19
C ASP A 152 -2.48 4.19 13.96
N TYR A 153 -1.25 4.09 13.46
CA TYR A 153 -0.56 2.82 13.21
C TYR A 153 0.27 2.34 14.42
N VAL A 154 0.49 3.22 15.41
CA VAL A 154 1.29 2.90 16.62
C VAL A 154 0.39 2.44 17.76
N HIS A 155 0.60 1.21 18.20
CA HIS A 155 -0.05 0.65 19.38
C HIS A 155 0.94 0.50 20.52
N ILE A 156 0.91 1.46 21.45
CA ILE A 156 1.73 1.41 22.66
C ILE A 156 1.03 0.50 23.71
N PRO A 157 1.68 -0.57 24.21
CA PRO A 157 1.16 -1.35 25.32
C PRO A 157 0.99 -0.45 26.57
N GLY A 158 -0.24 -0.35 27.08
CA GLY A 158 -0.63 0.63 28.11
C GLY A 158 -1.48 1.80 27.59
N GLY A 159 -1.63 1.91 26.26
CA GLY A 159 -2.40 2.96 25.60
C GLY A 159 -1.58 4.22 25.33
N ARG A 160 -1.95 4.96 24.29
CA ARG A 160 -1.42 6.30 24.06
C ARG A 160 -2.05 7.27 25.06
N GLU A 161 -1.27 8.22 25.57
CA GLU A 161 -1.83 9.44 26.15
C GLU A 161 -2.70 10.13 25.08
N LYS A 162 -4.01 10.17 25.33
CA LYS A 162 -4.94 10.97 24.54
C LYS A 162 -5.05 12.36 25.18
N PRO A 163 -5.07 13.46 24.39
CA PRO A 163 -5.36 14.77 24.94
C PRO A 163 -6.75 14.75 25.60
N PRO A 164 -6.92 15.35 26.79
CA PRO A 164 -8.24 15.42 27.44
C PRO A 164 -9.20 16.24 26.57
N THR A 165 -10.50 15.94 26.66
CA THR A 165 -11.51 16.70 25.89
C THR A 165 -11.70 18.11 26.46
N GLU A 166 -12.21 19.04 25.65
CA GLU A 166 -12.53 20.40 26.12
C GLU A 166 -13.44 20.37 27.36
N ALA A 167 -14.43 19.47 27.39
CA ALA A 167 -15.33 19.29 28.52
C ALA A 167 -14.60 18.83 29.79
N GLU A 168 -13.64 17.91 29.66
CA GLU A 168 -12.78 17.48 30.78
C GLU A 168 -11.92 18.64 31.29
N VAL A 169 -11.27 19.40 30.40
CA VAL A 169 -10.45 20.57 30.78
C VAL A 169 -11.29 21.62 31.50
N ARG A 170 -12.49 21.94 31.00
CA ARG A 170 -13.43 22.88 31.65
C ARG A 170 -13.91 22.40 33.03
N ALA A 171 -13.90 21.09 33.29
CA ALA A 171 -14.25 20.50 34.58
C ALA A 171 -13.07 20.43 35.59
N MET A 172 -11.82 20.59 35.15
CA MET A 172 -10.64 20.50 36.02
C MET A 172 -10.56 21.66 37.03
N ASN A 173 -9.90 21.41 38.16
CA ASN A 173 -9.58 22.45 39.13
C ASN A 173 -8.24 23.14 38.76
N VAL A 174 -7.96 24.28 39.40
CA VAL A 174 -6.77 25.11 39.11
C VAL A 174 -5.45 24.36 39.32
N LYS A 175 -5.38 23.43 40.27
CA LYS A 175 -4.17 22.63 40.51
C LYS A 175 -3.92 21.67 39.35
N ASP A 176 -4.97 21.00 38.87
CA ASP A 176 -4.86 20.01 37.79
C ASP A 176 -4.60 20.68 36.44
N LEU A 177 -5.21 21.84 36.17
CA LEU A 177 -4.89 22.68 35.00
C LEU A 177 -3.41 23.10 34.99
N LYS A 178 -2.88 23.59 36.12
CA LYS A 178 -1.47 23.96 36.24
C LYS A 178 -0.54 22.75 36.13
N ALA A 179 -0.93 21.59 36.65
CA ALA A 179 -0.16 20.35 36.50
C ALA A 179 -0.15 19.84 35.05
N LEU A 180 -1.26 19.94 34.33
CA LEU A 180 -1.38 19.57 32.91
C LEU A 180 -0.48 20.44 32.04
N LEU A 181 -0.50 21.76 32.25
CA LEU A 181 0.38 22.71 31.55
C LEU A 181 1.85 22.47 31.89
N ALA A 182 2.20 22.30 33.16
CA ALA A 182 3.57 22.07 33.62
C ALA A 182 4.17 20.77 33.04
N ARG A 183 3.39 19.69 32.98
CA ARG A 183 3.81 18.41 32.40
C ARG A 183 4.23 18.52 30.93
N HIS A 184 3.62 19.46 30.20
CA HIS A 184 3.90 19.73 28.79
C HIS A 184 4.73 21.02 28.58
N GLY A 185 5.45 21.48 29.60
CA GLY A 185 6.38 22.61 29.52
C GLY A 185 5.74 24.00 29.42
N GLN A 186 4.42 24.12 29.57
CA GLN A 186 3.66 25.38 29.49
C GLN A 186 3.58 26.12 30.83
N ASP A 187 4.61 26.02 31.67
CA ASP A 187 4.70 26.67 32.98
C ASP A 187 4.49 28.19 32.91
N ALA A 188 4.96 28.83 31.84
CA ALA A 188 4.82 30.27 31.64
C ALA A 188 3.35 30.69 31.51
N LEU A 189 2.55 29.92 30.77
CA LEU A 189 1.11 30.14 30.61
C LEU A 189 0.39 30.02 31.97
N ALA A 190 0.76 29.02 32.77
CA ALA A 190 0.23 28.78 34.12
C ALA A 190 0.63 29.83 35.18
N LYS A 191 1.70 30.61 34.92
CA LYS A 191 2.23 31.66 35.81
C LYS A 191 1.75 33.06 35.44
N ASN A 192 1.55 33.34 34.16
CA ASN A 192 1.14 34.65 33.66
C ASN A 192 -0.36 34.93 33.85
N VAL A 193 -1.17 33.89 34.02
CA VAL A 193 -2.62 34.01 34.15
C VAL A 193 -3.04 34.05 35.62
N VAL A 194 -3.76 35.11 36.00
CA VAL A 194 -4.22 35.38 37.37
C VAL A 194 -5.64 34.83 37.60
N GLU A 195 -6.52 34.94 36.60
CA GLU A 195 -7.92 34.54 36.72
C GLU A 195 -8.18 33.07 36.35
N LYS A 196 -9.14 32.43 37.04
CA LYS A 196 -9.48 31.02 36.78
C LYS A 196 -10.08 30.83 35.38
N SER A 197 -10.94 31.74 34.93
CA SER A 197 -11.60 31.68 33.62
C SER A 197 -10.58 31.75 32.49
N GLU A 198 -9.67 32.72 32.54
CA GLU A 198 -8.57 32.87 31.59
C GLU A 198 -7.67 31.62 31.57
N LEU A 199 -7.40 31.00 32.73
CA LEU A 199 -6.57 29.81 32.80
C LEU A 199 -7.26 28.60 32.13
N VAL A 200 -8.58 28.49 32.28
CA VAL A 200 -9.38 27.46 31.59
C VAL A 200 -9.32 27.68 30.09
N GLU A 201 -9.62 28.87 29.58
CA GLU A 201 -9.59 29.13 28.13
C GLU A 201 -8.19 28.93 27.54
N ALA A 202 -7.13 29.41 28.21
CA ALA A 202 -5.75 29.20 27.78
C ALA A 202 -5.34 27.72 27.79
N THR A 203 -5.84 26.92 28.75
CA THR A 203 -5.59 25.47 28.78
C THR A 203 -6.40 24.74 27.71
N VAL A 204 -7.65 25.14 27.45
CA VAL A 204 -8.47 24.61 26.35
C VAL A 204 -7.80 24.90 25.01
N ASP A 205 -7.33 26.13 24.78
CA ASP A 205 -6.62 26.52 23.57
C ASP A 205 -5.39 25.66 23.32
N PHE A 206 -4.56 25.48 24.36
CA PHE A 206 -3.40 24.58 24.31
C PHE A 206 -3.78 23.12 24.04
N VAL A 207 -4.77 22.58 24.77
CA VAL A 207 -5.18 21.17 24.68
C VAL A 207 -5.85 20.84 23.34
N VAL A 208 -6.56 21.78 22.74
CA VAL A 208 -7.26 21.59 21.46
C VAL A 208 -6.34 21.85 20.26
N LYS A 209 -5.47 22.89 20.31
CA LYS A 209 -4.67 23.32 19.14
C LYS A 209 -3.24 22.78 19.11
N SER A 210 -2.62 22.58 20.28
CA SER A 210 -1.17 22.32 20.37
C SER A 210 -0.84 20.94 20.91
N LEU A 211 -1.58 20.47 21.91
CA LEU A 211 -1.33 19.18 22.55
C LEU A 211 -1.51 17.96 21.63
N PRO A 212 -2.51 17.90 20.70
CA PRO A 212 -2.64 16.76 19.79
C PRO A 212 -1.42 16.65 18.88
N ASP A 213 -0.91 17.80 18.42
CA ASP A 213 0.28 17.92 17.58
C ASP A 213 1.57 17.55 18.32
N LEU A 214 1.69 17.93 19.60
CA LEU A 214 2.83 17.55 20.48
C LEU A 214 2.84 16.04 20.80
N LEU A 215 1.66 15.43 20.90
CA LEU A 215 1.51 13.99 21.15
C LEU A 215 1.54 13.14 19.87
N ALA A 216 1.52 13.76 18.68
CA ALA A 216 1.46 13.07 17.39
C ALA A 216 2.84 12.51 16.98
N GLU A 217 2.84 11.30 16.40
CA GLU A 217 4.06 10.67 15.88
C GLU A 217 4.25 11.10 14.42
N LYS A 218 4.57 12.38 14.23
CA LYS A 218 4.71 13.00 12.90
C LYS A 218 6.13 12.88 12.34
N TYR A 219 6.21 12.74 11.03
CA TYR A 219 7.45 12.56 10.28
C TYR A 219 7.54 13.52 9.10
N ASN A 220 8.77 13.93 8.76
CA ASN A 220 9.08 14.64 7.53
C ASN A 220 9.96 13.77 6.63
N LEU A 221 9.70 13.76 5.33
CA LEU A 221 10.56 13.09 4.37
C LEU A 221 11.89 13.85 4.30
N VAL A 222 13.01 13.13 4.41
CA VAL A 222 14.37 13.70 4.30
C VAL A 222 15.13 13.16 3.10
N ALA A 223 14.77 11.97 2.62
CA ALA A 223 15.27 11.45 1.34
C ALA A 223 14.26 10.50 0.68
N ASN A 224 14.30 10.46 -0.66
CA ASN A 224 13.56 9.52 -1.50
C ASN A 224 14.51 8.97 -2.58
N ILE A 225 14.82 7.68 -2.52
CA ILE A 225 15.59 6.97 -3.55
C ILE A 225 14.59 6.40 -4.55
N THR A 226 14.76 6.75 -5.82
CA THR A 226 13.92 6.28 -6.93
C THR A 226 14.69 5.31 -7.81
N HIS A 227 13.95 4.54 -8.60
CA HIS A 227 14.54 3.67 -9.60
C HIS A 227 13.80 3.86 -10.92
N ASP A 228 14.52 4.33 -11.94
CA ASP A 228 13.98 4.55 -13.28
C ASP A 228 14.44 3.42 -14.21
N SER A 229 13.53 2.89 -15.02
CA SER A 229 13.86 1.85 -16.02
C SER A 229 13.78 2.45 -17.42
N PRO A 230 14.73 2.14 -18.34
CA PRO A 230 14.57 2.47 -19.76
C PRO A 230 13.27 1.93 -20.33
N SER A 231 12.70 2.63 -21.32
CA SER A 231 11.33 2.39 -21.79
C SER A 231 11.16 1.09 -22.59
N ASP A 232 12.25 0.49 -23.03
CA ASP A 232 12.42 -0.80 -23.69
C ASP A 232 12.65 -1.97 -22.71
N VAL A 233 13.25 -1.68 -21.55
CA VAL A 233 13.57 -2.68 -20.51
C VAL A 233 12.30 -3.16 -19.79
N GLY A 234 12.20 -4.46 -19.54
CA GLY A 234 11.03 -5.09 -18.94
C GLY A 234 9.86 -5.37 -19.91
N ARG A 235 9.89 -4.87 -21.16
CA ARG A 235 8.97 -5.35 -22.21
C ARG A 235 9.42 -6.73 -22.70
N GLU A 236 8.45 -7.60 -22.98
CA GLU A 236 8.66 -8.96 -23.52
C GLU A 236 9.61 -9.88 -22.71
N GLY A 237 9.95 -9.52 -21.46
CA GLY A 237 10.77 -10.35 -20.56
C GLY A 237 12.25 -10.54 -20.98
N LYS A 238 12.74 -9.79 -21.98
CA LYS A 238 14.11 -9.96 -22.52
C LYS A 238 15.21 -9.27 -21.70
N HIS A 239 14.84 -8.34 -20.83
CA HIS A 239 15.74 -7.44 -20.09
C HIS A 239 15.31 -7.36 -18.62
N ASP A 240 16.26 -7.39 -17.67
CA ASP A 240 15.97 -7.34 -16.23
C ASP A 240 15.89 -5.87 -15.76
N PRO A 241 14.69 -5.37 -15.38
CA PRO A 241 14.51 -3.97 -15.00
C PRO A 241 15.28 -3.56 -13.75
N LEU A 242 15.81 -4.49 -12.94
CA LEU A 242 16.68 -4.18 -11.80
C LEU A 242 18.16 -4.08 -12.18
N GLN A 243 18.59 -4.74 -13.27
CA GLN A 243 19.99 -4.73 -13.72
C GLN A 243 20.27 -3.58 -14.70
N GLU A 244 19.28 -3.24 -15.53
CA GLU A 244 19.43 -2.27 -16.62
C GLU A 244 18.76 -0.91 -16.31
N GLY A 245 18.29 -0.75 -15.06
CA GLY A 245 17.76 0.51 -14.55
C GLY A 245 18.82 1.44 -13.97
N SER A 246 18.37 2.62 -13.54
CA SER A 246 19.21 3.63 -12.88
C SER A 246 18.57 4.09 -11.59
N TYR A 247 19.39 4.38 -10.58
CA TYR A 247 18.95 4.93 -9.30
C TYR A 247 19.23 6.43 -9.25
N LYS A 248 18.31 7.16 -8.62
CA LYS A 248 18.48 8.58 -8.29
C LYS A 248 18.04 8.79 -6.84
N CYS A 249 18.47 9.87 -6.21
CA CYS A 249 17.94 10.25 -4.90
C CYS A 249 17.56 11.73 -4.83
N HIS A 250 16.38 11.98 -4.29
CA HIS A 250 15.98 13.29 -3.79
C HIS A 250 16.44 13.38 -2.35
N VAL A 251 17.19 14.40 -1.97
CA VAL A 251 17.68 14.60 -0.60
C VAL A 251 17.40 16.03 -0.15
N GLN A 252 16.89 16.19 1.08
CA GLN A 252 16.70 17.51 1.67
C GLN A 252 17.97 17.96 2.40
N HIS A 253 18.48 19.13 2.03
CA HIS A 253 19.52 19.80 2.80
C HIS A 253 18.91 20.46 4.04
N LYS A 254 19.09 19.83 5.21
CA LYS A 254 18.42 20.19 6.46
C LYS A 254 18.59 21.65 6.90
N ALA A 255 19.72 22.29 6.61
CA ALA A 255 19.98 23.67 7.03
C ALA A 255 19.29 24.75 6.17
N THR A 256 19.00 24.47 4.88
CA THR A 256 18.28 25.41 4.00
C THR A 256 16.84 24.97 3.69
N GLY A 257 16.50 23.71 3.94
CA GLY A 257 15.24 23.10 3.54
C GLY A 257 15.13 22.81 2.03
N GLN A 258 16.14 23.19 1.24
CA GLN A 258 16.21 22.96 -0.20
C GLN A 258 16.33 21.48 -0.51
N TRP A 259 15.70 21.05 -1.60
CA TRP A 259 15.80 19.69 -2.11
C TRP A 259 16.73 19.64 -3.32
N TYR A 260 17.51 18.58 -3.39
CA TYR A 260 18.36 18.27 -4.52
C TYR A 260 17.99 16.91 -5.10
N LEU A 261 17.92 16.80 -6.41
CA LEU A 261 17.91 15.54 -7.13
C LEU A 261 19.37 15.22 -7.51
N MET A 262 19.82 14.02 -7.15
CA MET A 262 21.17 13.55 -7.39
C MET A 262 21.13 12.26 -8.21
N GLN A 263 21.93 12.21 -9.27
CA GLN A 263 22.21 11.01 -10.04
C GLN A 263 23.73 10.93 -10.25
N ASP A 264 24.38 9.98 -9.57
CA ASP A 264 25.83 9.79 -9.59
C ASP A 264 26.62 11.07 -9.27
N LEU A 265 27.19 11.73 -10.29
CA LEU A 265 27.95 12.97 -10.18
C LEU A 265 27.12 14.22 -10.52
N HIS A 266 25.89 14.06 -11.00
CA HIS A 266 24.99 15.15 -11.33
C HIS A 266 24.10 15.50 -10.13
N VAL A 267 23.98 16.80 -9.85
CA VAL A 267 23.19 17.36 -8.74
C VAL A 267 22.46 18.59 -9.26
N GLU A 268 21.14 18.58 -9.13
CA GLU A 268 20.25 19.69 -9.52
C GLU A 268 19.28 20.04 -8.39
N GLU A 269 18.82 21.29 -8.34
CA GLU A 269 17.77 21.70 -7.42
C GLU A 269 16.40 21.18 -7.88
N THR A 270 15.59 20.69 -6.95
CA THR A 270 14.26 20.15 -7.25
C THR A 270 13.22 20.68 -6.27
N MET A 271 11.95 20.63 -6.67
CA MET A 271 10.83 21.11 -5.87
C MET A 271 10.13 19.97 -5.14
N PRO A 272 9.67 20.16 -3.88
CA PRO A 272 8.98 19.11 -3.11
C PRO A 272 7.80 18.44 -3.84
N GLN A 273 7.07 19.16 -4.70
CA GLN A 273 5.95 18.60 -5.46
C GLN A 273 6.39 17.56 -6.50
N LEU A 274 7.60 17.68 -7.06
CA LEU A 274 8.12 16.75 -8.07
C LEU A 274 8.52 15.40 -7.48
N ILE A 275 8.95 15.39 -6.21
CA ILE A 275 9.38 14.19 -5.49
C ILE A 275 8.26 13.13 -5.47
N GLY A 276 7.02 13.57 -5.20
CA GLY A 276 5.84 12.70 -5.14
C GLY A 276 5.37 12.15 -6.50
N LEU A 277 5.94 12.61 -7.61
CA LEU A 277 5.63 12.12 -8.97
C LEU A 277 6.57 10.99 -9.43
N SER A 278 7.59 10.66 -8.62
CA SER A 278 8.67 9.74 -9.01
C SER A 278 8.39 8.29 -8.61
N GLU A 279 9.02 7.33 -9.32
CA GLU A 279 8.99 5.89 -9.02
C GLU A 279 9.83 5.55 -7.77
N SER A 280 9.37 6.07 -6.64
CA SER A 280 9.99 6.01 -5.32
C SER A 280 10.16 4.57 -4.86
N TYR A 281 11.37 4.17 -4.48
CA TYR A 281 11.75 2.81 -4.10
C TYR A 281 12.04 2.71 -2.58
N LEU A 282 12.77 3.68 -2.04
CA LEU A 282 12.96 3.84 -0.59
C LEU A 282 12.63 5.26 -0.17
N LEU A 283 11.73 5.40 0.82
CA LEU A 283 11.42 6.68 1.46
C LEU A 283 12.06 6.69 2.86
N ILE A 284 12.81 7.74 3.18
CA ILE A 284 13.45 7.94 4.47
C ILE A 284 12.81 9.16 5.14
N PHE A 285 12.21 8.92 6.30
CA PHE A 285 11.46 9.88 7.10
C PHE A 285 12.17 10.14 8.43
N GLU A 286 12.34 11.41 8.81
CA GLU A 286 12.82 11.85 10.13
C GLU A 286 11.64 12.25 11.01
N ARG A 287 11.64 11.79 12.27
CA ARG A 287 10.58 12.13 13.23
C ARG A 287 10.69 13.60 13.67
N GLN A 288 9.56 14.29 13.76
CA GLN A 288 9.47 15.59 14.42
C GLN A 288 9.66 15.42 15.95
N ILE A 289 10.38 16.35 16.55
CA ILE A 289 10.67 16.44 18.00
C ILE A 289 10.21 17.82 18.47
#